data_AF-A0A520R980-F1
#
_entry.id   AF-A0A520R980-F1
#
_cell.length_a   1.000
_cell.length_b   1.000
_cell.length_c   1.000
_cell.angle_alpha   90.00
_cell.angle_beta   90.00
_cell.angle_gamma   90.00
#
_symmetry.space_group_name_H-M   'P 1'
#
loop_
_entity.id
_entity.type
_entity.pdbx_description
1 polymer ?
#
loop_
_entity_poly.entity_id
_entity_poly.type
_entity_poly.pdbx_seq_one_letter_code
_entity_poly.pdbx_strand_id
1 'polypeptide(L)'
;MICASPHWLGALHPQSLARFCAPQRVLHTACTLEVDALWAAENALRAGCLGVVIVALERTPNLTHFRRLQLAAQAGNTLGLAIVKHPAHSSPAETRWHCTAQYTEEEGGMRLHTSLYKNKKGITGSWVIDVFGEKEHMRLAATPAGEPVWPQRRAG
;
A
#
# COMPACT_ATOMS: atom_id res chain seq x y z
N MET A 1 -10.70 0.79 -0.31
CA MET A 1 -10.93 2.16 -0.85
C MET A 1 -9.59 2.77 -1.21
N ILE A 2 -9.53 3.48 -2.32
CA ILE A 2 -8.35 4.23 -2.76
C ILE A 2 -8.72 5.71 -2.74
N CYS A 3 -8.01 6.48 -1.91
CA CYS A 3 -8.09 7.93 -1.84
C CYS A 3 -6.87 8.50 -2.55
N ALA A 4 -7.07 9.02 -3.75
CA ALA A 4 -5.97 9.54 -4.54
C ALA A 4 -6.24 11.00 -4.88
N SER A 5 -5.30 11.85 -4.47
CA SER A 5 -5.09 13.19 -5.02
C SER A 5 -3.70 13.35 -5.62
N PRO A 6 -3.27 12.52 -6.58
CA PRO A 6 -2.18 13.01 -7.40
C PRO A 6 -2.35 12.78 -8.90
N HIS A 7 -2.15 13.86 -9.64
CA HIS A 7 -1.85 13.85 -11.07
C HIS A 7 -0.67 12.91 -11.43
N TRP A 8 0.22 12.59 -10.49
CA TRP A 8 1.34 11.65 -10.72
C TRP A 8 0.92 10.19 -10.69
N LEU A 9 -0.12 9.84 -9.94
CA LEU A 9 -0.71 8.51 -9.97
C LEU A 9 -1.80 8.58 -11.05
N GLY A 10 -1.43 8.25 -12.28
CA GLY A 10 -2.35 8.29 -13.42
C GLY A 10 -3.66 7.53 -13.16
N ALA A 11 -4.64 7.70 -14.05
CA ALA A 11 -5.95 7.10 -13.85
C ALA A 11 -5.87 5.58 -13.66
N LEU A 12 -6.58 5.07 -12.65
CA LEU A 12 -6.73 3.62 -12.45
C LEU A 12 -7.54 3.03 -13.60
N HIS A 13 -6.90 2.21 -14.42
CA HIS A 13 -7.54 1.55 -15.53
C HIS A 13 -8.27 0.27 -15.07
N PRO A 14 -9.61 0.17 -15.19
CA PRO A 14 -10.37 -0.96 -14.64
C PRO A 14 -9.95 -2.32 -15.21
N GLN A 15 -9.59 -2.39 -16.50
CA GLN A 15 -9.15 -3.66 -17.11
C GLN A 15 -7.82 -4.13 -16.52
N SER A 16 -6.92 -3.20 -16.17
CA SER A 16 -5.65 -3.53 -15.55
C SER A 16 -5.84 -3.96 -14.09
N LEU A 17 -6.78 -3.31 -13.39
CA LEU A 17 -7.15 -3.65 -12.01
C LEU A 17 -7.80 -5.04 -11.90
N ALA A 18 -8.56 -5.44 -12.93
CA ALA A 18 -9.23 -6.73 -12.99
C ALA A 18 -8.28 -7.93 -12.89
N ARG A 19 -6.98 -7.74 -13.16
CA ARG A 19 -5.91 -8.74 -13.01
C ARG A 19 -5.48 -8.99 -11.56
N PHE A 20 -5.95 -8.18 -10.61
CA PHE A 20 -5.59 -8.26 -9.19
C PHE A 20 -6.82 -8.35 -8.28
N CYS A 21 -7.94 -7.76 -8.68
CA CYS A 21 -9.21 -7.86 -7.95
C CYS A 21 -10.40 -7.47 -8.84
N ALA A 22 -11.59 -7.96 -8.49
CA ALA A 22 -12.83 -7.55 -9.15
C ALA A 22 -13.04 -6.03 -9.00
N PRO A 23 -13.12 -5.24 -10.09
CA PRO A 23 -13.19 -3.78 -10.02
C PRO A 23 -14.37 -3.26 -9.18
N GLN A 24 -15.48 -3.99 -9.13
CA GLN A 24 -16.67 -3.65 -8.34
C GLN A 24 -16.41 -3.68 -6.81
N ARG A 25 -15.32 -4.29 -6.36
CA ARG A 25 -14.91 -4.31 -4.95
C ARG A 25 -14.02 -3.13 -4.57
N VAL A 26 -13.74 -2.22 -5.50
CA VAL A 26 -12.85 -1.07 -5.29
C VAL A 26 -13.66 0.21 -5.32
N LEU A 27 -13.71 0.88 -4.16
CA LEU A 27 -14.16 2.26 -4.05
C LEU A 27 -12.98 3.19 -4.34
N HIS A 28 -13.12 4.06 -5.33
CA HIS A 28 -12.15 5.09 -5.66
C HIS A 28 -12.75 6.47 -5.36
N THR A 29 -12.04 7.27 -4.57
CA THR A 29 -12.38 8.69 -4.37
C THR A 29 -11.28 9.53 -4.97
N ALA A 30 -11.65 10.32 -5.99
CA ALA A 30 -10.79 11.34 -6.55
C ALA A 30 -10.81 12.54 -5.59
N CYS A 31 -9.64 12.93 -5.12
CA CYS A 31 -9.46 14.10 -4.27
C CYS A 31 -8.60 15.09 -5.03
N THR A 32 -8.88 16.39 -4.92
CA THR A 32 -8.10 17.44 -5.60
C THR A 32 -7.00 17.99 -4.70
N LEU A 33 -7.26 17.99 -3.38
CA LEU A 33 -6.33 18.43 -2.36
C LEU A 33 -5.88 17.26 -1.49
N GLU A 34 -4.64 17.31 -1.03
CA GLU A 34 -4.08 16.30 -0.14
C GLU A 34 -4.86 16.20 1.19
N VAL A 35 -5.35 17.34 1.70
CA VAL A 35 -6.17 17.36 2.92
C VAL A 35 -7.49 16.60 2.77
N ASP A 36 -8.11 16.64 1.59
CA ASP A 36 -9.34 15.91 1.30
C ASP A 36 -9.06 14.41 1.23
N ALA A 37 -7.94 14.01 0.62
CA ALA A 37 -7.51 12.62 0.57
C ALA A 37 -7.24 12.07 1.98
N LEU A 38 -6.57 12.84 2.84
CA LEU A 38 -6.32 12.49 4.23
C LEU A 38 -7.63 12.39 5.04
N TRP A 39 -8.55 13.34 4.87
CA TRP A 39 -9.85 13.32 5.54
C TRP A 39 -10.70 12.13 5.09
N ALA A 40 -10.76 11.85 3.79
CA ALA A 40 -11.49 10.72 3.24
C ALA A 40 -10.90 9.40 3.74
N ALA A 41 -9.56 9.27 3.74
CA ALA A 41 -8.88 8.10 4.29
C ALA A 41 -9.17 7.91 5.79
N GLU A 42 -9.16 8.98 6.58
CA GLU A 42 -9.48 8.90 8.02
C GLU A 42 -10.90 8.38 8.26
N ASN A 43 -11.90 8.90 7.54
CA ASN A 43 -13.28 8.45 7.69
C ASN A 43 -13.46 7.00 7.23
N ALA A 44 -12.87 6.65 6.09
CA ALA A 44 -12.90 5.29 5.55
C ALA A 44 -12.27 4.28 6.50
N LEU A 45 -11.13 4.62 7.12
CA LEU A 45 -10.47 3.79 8.13
C LEU A 45 -11.34 3.61 9.37
N ARG A 46 -11.97 4.69 9.84
CA ARG A 46 -12.80 4.66 11.05
C ARG A 46 -14.10 3.88 10.85
N ALA A 47 -14.63 3.82 9.64
CA ALA A 47 -15.89 3.15 9.33
C ALA A 47 -15.87 1.63 9.57
N GLY A 48 -14.69 0.99 9.49
CA GLY A 48 -14.50 -0.43 9.79
C GLY A 48 -15.18 -1.43 8.85
N CYS A 49 -15.72 -0.96 7.73
CA CYS A 49 -16.39 -1.79 6.73
C CYS A 49 -15.52 -2.11 5.50
N LEU A 50 -14.25 -1.68 5.51
CA LEU A 50 -13.31 -1.85 4.39
C LEU A 50 -12.18 -2.79 4.78
N GLY A 51 -11.74 -3.65 3.86
CA GLY A 51 -10.58 -4.52 4.11
C GLY A 51 -9.24 -3.76 4.11
N VAL A 52 -9.14 -2.71 3.29
CA VAL A 52 -7.95 -1.86 3.17
C VAL A 52 -8.33 -0.46 2.66
N VAL A 53 -7.65 0.56 3.19
CA VAL A 53 -7.69 1.94 2.71
C VAL A 53 -6.29 2.32 2.23
N ILE A 54 -6.18 2.75 0.98
CA ILE A 54 -4.95 3.20 0.35
C ILE A 54 -5.06 4.71 0.13
N VAL A 55 -4.08 5.48 0.58
CA VAL A 55 -3.99 6.92 0.30
C VAL A 55 -2.71 7.23 -0.48
N ALA A 56 -2.83 7.95 -1.59
CA ALA A 56 -1.68 8.40 -2.38
C ALA A 56 -1.38 9.87 -2.09
N LEU A 57 -0.14 10.16 -1.69
CA LEU A 57 0.31 11.46 -1.17
C LEU A 57 1.58 11.94 -1.88
N GLU A 58 1.75 13.25 -2.01
CA GLU A 58 2.98 13.82 -2.59
C GLU A 58 4.15 13.66 -1.62
N ARG A 59 3.90 13.92 -0.33
CA ARG A 59 4.90 13.90 0.74
C ARG A 59 4.39 13.10 1.94
N THR A 60 5.30 12.76 2.84
CA THR A 60 4.92 12.11 4.10
C THR A 60 4.09 13.09 4.94
N PRO A 61 2.92 12.68 5.45
CA PRO A 61 2.09 13.57 6.25
C PRO A 61 2.78 13.89 7.59
N ASN A 62 2.48 15.06 8.15
CA ASN A 62 3.01 15.45 9.45
C ASN A 62 2.54 14.50 10.57
N LEU A 63 3.17 14.59 11.74
CA LEU A 63 2.88 13.70 12.88
C LEU A 63 1.41 13.72 13.31
N THR A 64 0.77 14.89 13.26
CA THR A 64 -0.64 15.07 13.63
C THR A 64 -1.56 14.31 12.69
N HIS A 65 -1.44 14.51 11.39
CA HIS A 65 -2.23 13.79 10.38
C HIS A 65 -1.93 12.29 10.43
N PHE A 66 -0.66 11.91 10.58
CA PHE A 66 -0.27 10.50 10.70
C PHE A 66 -0.91 9.83 11.91
N ARG A 67 -0.88 10.49 13.08
CA ARG A 67 -1.47 9.96 14.31
C ARG A 67 -2.99 9.81 14.20
N ARG A 68 -3.66 10.79 13.58
CA ARG A 68 -5.11 10.71 13.31
C ARG A 68 -5.46 9.51 12.45
N LEU A 69 -4.72 9.29 11.36
CA LEU A 69 -4.90 8.10 10.51
C LEU A 69 -4.68 6.80 11.28
N GLN A 70 -3.64 6.72 12.12
CA GLN A 70 -3.39 5.53 12.93
C GLN A 70 -4.52 5.25 13.93
N LEU A 71 -5.05 6.29 14.60
CA LEU A 71 -6.18 6.14 15.52
C LEU A 71 -7.45 5.74 14.79
N ALA A 72 -7.71 6.27 13.60
CA ALA A 72 -8.84 5.86 12.77
C ALA A 72 -8.73 4.39 12.32
N ALA A 73 -7.54 3.97 11.87
CA ALA A 73 -7.26 2.59 11.49
C ALA A 73 -7.47 1.63 12.67
N GLN A 74 -7.05 2.02 13.88
CA GLN A 74 -7.27 1.26 15.10
C GLN A 74 -8.76 1.19 15.46
N ALA A 75 -9.47 2.32 15.41
CA ALA A 75 -10.89 2.40 15.77
C ALA A 75 -11.77 1.53 14.86
N GLY A 76 -11.51 1.53 13.55
CA GLY A 76 -12.25 0.70 12.60
C GLY A 76 -11.60 -0.65 12.31
N ASN A 77 -10.55 -1.04 13.03
CA ASN A 77 -9.78 -2.27 12.76
C ASN A 77 -9.45 -2.48 11.27
N THR A 78 -9.10 -1.39 10.57
CA THR A 78 -8.91 -1.37 9.11
C THR A 78 -7.45 -1.14 8.76
N LEU A 79 -6.92 -1.90 7.79
CA LEU A 79 -5.56 -1.69 7.29
C LEU A 79 -5.46 -0.38 6.50
N GLY A 80 -4.56 0.50 6.92
CA GLY A 80 -4.21 1.73 6.20
C GLY A 80 -2.85 1.61 5.51
N LEU A 81 -2.79 1.95 4.22
CA LEU A 81 -1.56 2.04 3.43
C LEU A 81 -1.41 3.46 2.85
N ALA A 82 -0.22 4.02 2.95
CA ALA A 82 0.11 5.30 2.32
C ALA A 82 1.18 5.10 1.25
N ILE A 83 0.86 5.46 0.01
CA ILE A 83 1.83 5.53 -1.10
C ILE A 83 2.31 6.97 -1.16
N VAL A 84 3.62 7.17 -1.00
CA VAL A 84 4.21 8.50 -0.88
C VAL A 84 5.29 8.67 -1.95
N LYS A 85 5.13 9.66 -2.83
CA LYS A 85 6.10 9.94 -3.91
C LYS A 85 7.43 10.46 -3.39
N HIS A 86 7.39 11.41 -2.45
CA HIS A 86 8.56 11.97 -1.79
C HIS A 86 8.54 11.62 -0.29
N PRO A 87 8.94 10.38 0.08
CA PRO A 87 8.93 9.94 1.47
C PRO A 87 9.97 10.70 2.29
N ALA A 88 9.61 11.07 3.52
CA ALA A 88 10.56 11.60 4.49
C ALA A 88 11.51 10.48 4.96
N HIS A 89 12.71 10.84 5.39
CA HIS A 89 13.68 9.89 5.98
C HIS A 89 13.10 9.15 7.20
N SER A 90 12.16 9.78 7.91
CA SER A 90 11.47 9.16 9.03
C SER A 90 9.96 9.44 9.02
N SER A 91 9.19 8.42 9.41
CA SER A 91 7.75 8.48 9.62
C SER A 91 7.29 7.60 10.80
N PRO A 92 6.15 7.85 11.45
CA PRO A 92 5.71 7.06 12.60
C PRO A 92 5.15 5.68 12.23
N ALA A 93 5.13 5.34 10.94
CA ALA A 93 4.55 4.12 10.41
C ALA A 93 5.06 2.86 11.09
N GLU A 94 4.16 1.88 11.21
CA GLU A 94 4.45 0.57 11.80
C GLU A 94 5.38 -0.23 10.90
N THR A 95 5.13 -0.20 9.60
CA THR A 95 6.01 -0.75 8.57
C THR A 95 6.35 0.33 7.53
N ARG A 96 7.55 0.25 6.95
CA ARG A 96 7.92 1.09 5.81
C ARG A 96 8.55 0.23 4.73
N TRP A 97 8.01 0.37 3.53
CA TRP A 97 8.40 -0.38 2.36
C TRP A 97 9.00 0.54 1.32
N HIS A 98 10.01 0.06 0.61
CA HIS A 98 10.51 0.65 -0.61
C HIS A 98 10.32 -0.37 -1.73
N CYS A 99 9.62 0.02 -2.80
CA CYS A 99 9.32 -0.86 -3.91
C CYS A 99 9.78 -0.20 -5.21
N THR A 100 10.58 -0.90 -5.99
CA THR A 100 10.93 -0.50 -7.36
C THR A 100 10.49 -1.58 -8.33
N ALA A 101 10.11 -1.16 -9.53
CA ALA A 101 9.64 -2.03 -10.59
C ALA A 101 10.59 -1.94 -11.79
N GLN A 102 10.89 -3.08 -12.39
CA GLN A 102 11.64 -3.20 -13.64
C GLN A 102 10.85 -4.09 -14.59
N TYR A 103 10.66 -3.63 -15.82
CA TYR A 103 10.06 -4.45 -16.87
C TYR A 103 11.02 -5.59 -17.24
N THR A 104 10.47 -6.78 -17.47
CA THR A 104 11.23 -7.94 -17.92
C THR A 104 10.71 -8.40 -19.28
N GLU A 105 11.60 -8.53 -20.26
CA GLU A 105 11.26 -9.02 -21.60
C GLU A 105 10.85 -10.51 -21.57
N GLU A 106 11.44 -11.28 -20.65
CA GLU A 106 10.97 -12.65 -20.34
C GLU A 106 9.51 -12.59 -19.86
N GLU A 107 8.62 -13.23 -20.64
CA GLU A 107 7.19 -13.44 -20.36
C GLU A 107 6.31 -12.16 -20.28
N GLY A 108 6.81 -11.01 -20.74
CA GLY A 108 6.06 -9.74 -20.67
C GLY A 108 5.71 -9.34 -19.24
N GLY A 109 6.58 -9.70 -18.29
CA GLY A 109 6.38 -9.55 -16.86
C GLY A 109 6.95 -8.27 -16.26
N MET A 110 6.80 -8.15 -14.94
CA MET A 110 7.39 -7.09 -14.13
C MET A 110 8.11 -7.72 -12.94
N ARG A 111 9.38 -7.36 -12.75
CA ARG A 111 10.16 -7.70 -11.56
C ARG A 111 10.06 -6.57 -10.54
N LEU A 112 9.58 -6.89 -9.35
CA LEU A 112 9.46 -5.99 -8.22
C LEU A 112 10.57 -6.27 -7.21
N HIS A 113 11.39 -5.26 -6.93
CA HIS A 113 12.28 -5.29 -5.77
C HIS A 113 11.56 -4.59 -4.62
N THR A 114 11.26 -5.32 -3.56
CA THR A 114 10.52 -4.81 -2.40
C THR A 114 11.38 -4.95 -1.15
N SER A 115 11.51 -3.89 -0.38
CA SER A 115 12.33 -3.85 0.83
C SER A 115 11.51 -3.31 2.00
N LEU A 116 11.28 -4.15 3.01
CA LEU A 116 10.74 -3.75 4.31
C LEU A 116 11.91 -3.32 5.19
N TYR A 117 12.21 -2.03 5.19
CA TYR A 117 13.38 -1.48 5.90
C TYR A 117 13.05 -0.92 7.29
N LYS A 118 11.77 -0.89 7.66
CA LYS A 118 11.32 -0.67 9.05
C LYS A 118 10.13 -1.53 9.36
N ASN A 119 10.18 -2.26 10.47
CA ASN A 119 9.06 -2.99 11.03
C ASN A 119 9.09 -2.88 12.56
N LYS A 120 8.03 -2.36 13.19
CA LYS A 120 7.96 -2.28 14.66
C LYS A 120 7.82 -3.64 15.33
N LYS A 121 7.31 -4.65 14.63
CA LYS A 121 6.94 -5.96 15.18
C LYS A 121 7.30 -7.10 14.23
N GLY A 122 8.59 -7.32 14.02
CA GLY A 122 9.07 -8.45 13.23
C GLY A 122 10.32 -8.13 12.45
N ILE A 123 10.58 -8.93 11.42
CA ILE A 123 11.79 -8.80 10.62
C ILE A 123 11.69 -7.67 9.60
N THR A 124 12.86 -7.21 9.19
CA THR A 124 13.09 -6.45 7.96
C THR A 124 13.70 -7.37 6.91
N GLY A 125 13.54 -7.04 5.64
CA GLY A 125 14.07 -7.86 4.56
C GLY A 125 13.82 -7.27 3.20
N SER A 126 14.39 -7.92 2.19
CA SER A 126 14.21 -7.57 0.79
C SER A 126 13.82 -8.81 0.00
N TRP A 127 12.88 -8.65 -0.91
CA TRP A 127 12.32 -9.68 -1.77
C TRP A 127 12.32 -9.22 -3.21
N VAL A 128 12.63 -10.15 -4.10
CA VAL A 128 12.40 -9.98 -5.54
C VAL A 128 11.16 -10.79 -5.89
N ILE A 129 10.16 -10.14 -6.47
CA ILE A 129 8.88 -10.73 -6.84
C ILE A 129 8.72 -10.58 -8.35
N ASP A 130 8.56 -11.68 -9.05
CA ASP A 130 8.22 -11.67 -10.47
C ASP A 130 6.70 -11.71 -10.63
N VAL A 131 6.17 -10.78 -11.41
CA VAL A 131 4.75 -10.59 -11.70
C VAL A 131 4.51 -10.88 -13.18
N PHE A 132 3.70 -11.90 -13.48
CA PHE A 132 3.53 -12.38 -14.85
C PHE A 132 2.23 -11.92 -15.52
N GLY A 133 2.30 -11.80 -16.85
CA GLY A 133 1.28 -11.22 -17.74
C GLY A 133 -0.09 -11.90 -17.70
N GLU A 134 -0.11 -13.23 -17.69
CA GLU A 134 -1.30 -13.94 -18.20
C GLU A 134 -2.14 -14.70 -17.15
N LYS A 135 -1.65 -14.93 -15.92
CA LYS A 135 -2.31 -15.87 -14.99
C LYS A 135 -2.35 -15.48 -13.50
N GLU A 136 -2.32 -14.19 -13.15
CA GLU A 136 -2.40 -13.75 -11.73
C GLU A 136 -1.34 -14.40 -10.81
N HIS A 137 -0.19 -14.80 -11.34
CA HIS A 137 0.85 -15.41 -10.53
C HIS A 137 1.88 -14.35 -10.11
N MET A 138 1.95 -14.09 -8.80
CA MET A 138 3.12 -13.50 -8.17
C MET A 138 4.01 -14.64 -7.68
N ARG A 139 5.25 -14.68 -8.18
CA ARG A 139 6.25 -15.64 -7.72
C ARG A 139 7.32 -14.91 -6.94
N LEU A 140 7.68 -15.46 -5.78
CA LEU A 140 8.88 -15.03 -5.08
C LEU A 140 10.11 -15.54 -5.84
N ALA A 141 10.84 -14.64 -6.49
CA ALA A 141 12.04 -14.96 -7.26
C ALA A 141 13.23 -15.27 -6.35
N ALA A 142 13.30 -14.61 -5.20
CA ALA A 142 14.28 -14.88 -4.14
C ALA A 142 13.69 -14.56 -2.76
N THR A 143 13.86 -15.48 -1.80
CA THR A 143 13.57 -15.28 -0.37
C THR A 143 14.67 -14.43 0.29
N PRO A 144 14.40 -13.66 1.36
CA PRO A 144 15.43 -12.91 2.06
C PRO A 144 16.39 -13.84 2.77
N ALA A 145 17.53 -13.29 3.21
CA ALA A 145 18.23 -13.85 4.35
C ALA A 145 17.33 -13.75 5.60
N GLY A 146 16.74 -14.88 6.02
CA GLY A 146 15.88 -15.01 7.21
C GLY A 146 14.42 -15.40 6.91
N GLU A 147 13.81 -16.18 7.81
CA GLU A 147 12.44 -16.69 7.65
C GLU A 147 11.39 -15.59 7.85
N PRO A 148 10.40 -15.45 6.93
CA PRO A 148 9.31 -14.50 7.10
C PRO A 148 8.41 -14.88 8.27
N VAL A 149 8.35 -14.01 9.29
CA VAL A 149 7.38 -14.13 10.40
C VAL A 149 6.08 -13.44 9.98
N TRP A 150 5.02 -14.24 9.82
CA TRP A 150 3.69 -13.72 9.49
C TRP A 150 3.15 -12.84 10.64
N PRO A 151 2.60 -11.64 10.34
CA PRO A 151 1.92 -10.85 11.36
C PRO A 151 0.71 -11.65 11.85
N GLN A 152 0.77 -12.12 13.10
CA GLN A 152 -0.38 -12.81 13.70
C GLN A 152 -1.56 -11.83 13.76
N ARG A 153 -2.65 -12.18 13.07
CA ARG A 153 -3.91 -11.46 13.16
C ARG A 153 -4.38 -11.60 14.62
N ARG A 154 -4.44 -10.49 15.37
CA ARG A 154 -5.12 -10.52 16.66
C ARG A 154 -6.60 -10.74 16.39
N ALA A 155 -7.08 -11.95 16.69
CA ALA A 155 -8.51 -12.17 16.89
C ALA A 155 -8.88 -11.42 18.18
N GLY A 156 -9.73 -10.41 18.03
CA GLY A 156 -10.27 -9.59 19.11
C GLY A 156 -11.54 -8.94 18.59
#